data_AF-C4Y4E6-F1
#
_entry.id   AF-C4Y4E6-F1
#
_cell.length_a   1.000
_cell.length_b   1.000
_cell.length_c   1.000
_cell.angle_alpha   90.00
_cell.angle_beta   90.00
_cell.angle_gamma   90.00
#
_symmetry.space_group_name_H-M   'P 1'
#
loop_
_entity.id
_entity.type
_entity.pdbx_description
1 polymer ?
#
loop_
_entity_poly.entity_id
_entity_poly.type
_entity_poly.pdbx_seq_one_letter_code
_entity_poly.pdbx_strand_id
1 'polypeptide(L)'
;MAPNKKQILTLYKQLLGKAQKFDNYNYREYTKRRVHDAFKEHKNLKEEDKITEFFNEGVDNLAMLNRQTTISQMFTFDKLVVEPLQKH
;
A
#
# COMPACT_ATOMS: atom_id res chain seq x y z
N MET A 1 7.15 -15.58 16.86
CA MET A 1 6.20 -16.45 16.12
C MET A 1 5.93 -15.80 14.78
N ALA A 2 6.12 -16.54 13.68
CA ALA A 2 5.87 -16.02 12.35
C ALA A 2 4.38 -15.68 12.14
N PRO A 3 4.07 -14.60 11.40
CA PRO A 3 2.70 -14.23 11.10
C PRO A 3 2.05 -15.30 10.22
N ASN A 4 0.79 -15.63 10.53
CA ASN A 4 0.06 -16.61 9.73
C ASN A 4 -0.47 -16.00 8.42
N LYS A 5 -0.87 -16.87 7.49
CA LYS A 5 -1.38 -16.47 6.16
C LYS A 5 -2.54 -15.46 6.23
N LYS A 6 -3.42 -15.56 7.23
CA LYS A 6 -4.55 -14.63 7.40
C LYS A 6 -4.07 -13.23 7.79
N GLN A 7 -3.07 -13.12 8.66
CA GLN A 7 -2.46 -11.85 9.04
C GLN A 7 -1.78 -11.20 7.83
N ILE A 8 -0.99 -11.97 7.06
CA ILE A 8 -0.32 -11.49 5.84
C ILE A 8 -1.34 -10.96 4.81
N LEU A 9 -2.41 -11.71 4.54
CA LEU A 9 -3.45 -11.27 3.61
C LEU A 9 -4.26 -10.07 4.13
N THR A 10 -4.44 -9.96 5.44
CA THR A 10 -5.07 -8.77 6.05
C THR A 10 -4.20 -7.54 5.82
N LEU A 11 -2.90 -7.64 6.10
CA LEU A 11 -1.95 -6.55 5.90
C LEU A 11 -1.91 -6.12 4.43
N TYR A 12 -1.88 -7.07 3.49
CA TYR A 12 -1.95 -6.80 2.05
C TYR A 12 -3.18 -5.95 1.68
N LYS A 13 -4.37 -6.36 2.16
CA LYS A 13 -5.62 -5.62 1.90
C LYS A 13 -5.61 -4.23 2.55
N GLN A 14 -5.04 -4.09 3.74
CA GLN A 14 -4.91 -2.81 4.41
C GLN A 14 -4.01 -1.85 3.62
N LEU A 15 -2.85 -2.33 3.16
CA LEU A 15 -1.92 -1.55 2.34
C LEU A 15 -2.56 -1.09 1.03
N LEU A 16 -3.24 -1.99 0.30
CA LEU A 16 -3.98 -1.64 -0.91
C LEU A 16 -5.11 -0.64 -0.63
N GLY A 17 -5.84 -0.84 0.47
CA GLY A 17 -6.91 0.07 0.89
C GLY A 17 -6.39 1.47 1.22
N LYS A 18 -5.18 1.61 1.78
CA LYS A 18 -4.55 2.92 1.99
C LYS A 18 -4.00 3.51 0.71
N ALA A 19 -3.41 2.69 -0.16
CA ALA A 19 -2.95 3.14 -1.48
C ALA A 19 -4.09 3.78 -2.31
N GLN A 20 -5.31 3.23 -2.25
CA GLN A 20 -6.48 3.79 -2.93
C GLN A 20 -6.90 5.19 -2.44
N LYS A 21 -6.52 5.57 -1.22
CA LYS A 21 -6.93 6.84 -0.60
C LYS A 21 -6.03 8.02 -0.97
N PHE A 22 -4.94 7.81 -1.71
CA PHE A 22 -4.19 8.93 -2.28
C PHE A 22 -5.01 9.63 -3.34
N ASP A 23 -5.13 10.95 -3.21
CA ASP A 23 -5.86 11.78 -4.17
C ASP A 23 -5.10 11.89 -5.49
N ASN A 24 -3.77 12.05 -5.43
CA ASN A 24 -2.92 12.10 -6.60
C ASN A 24 -2.82 10.73 -7.29
N TYR A 25 -3.11 10.71 -8.59
CA TYR A 25 -3.06 9.51 -9.43
C TYR A 25 -1.73 8.75 -9.38
N ASN A 26 -0.60 9.46 -9.50
CA ASN A 26 0.71 8.83 -9.56
C ASN A 26 1.03 8.11 -8.25
N TYR A 27 0.78 8.74 -7.11
CA TYR A 27 1.01 8.11 -5.81
C TYR A 27 0.07 6.92 -5.59
N ARG A 28 -1.20 7.04 -5.96
CA ARG A 28 -2.19 5.96 -5.86
C ARG A 28 -1.77 4.74 -6.68
N GLU A 29 -1.46 4.92 -7.96
CA GLU A 29 -1.12 3.80 -8.84
C GLU A 29 0.28 3.23 -8.57
N TYR A 30 1.27 4.08 -8.26
CA TYR A 30 2.59 3.61 -7.84
C TYR A 30 2.51 2.76 -6.57
N THR A 31 1.83 3.25 -5.53
CA THR A 31 1.74 2.53 -4.26
C THR A 31 1.01 1.21 -4.43
N LYS A 32 -0.10 1.18 -5.18
CA LYS A 32 -0.82 -0.07 -5.50
C LYS A 32 0.09 -1.08 -6.20
N ARG A 33 0.85 -0.65 -7.21
CA ARG A 33 1.79 -1.50 -7.95
C ARG A 33 2.89 -2.03 -7.05
N ARG A 34 3.55 -1.14 -6.28
CA ARG A 34 4.65 -1.51 -5.37
C ARG A 34 4.21 -2.52 -4.32
N VAL A 35 3.02 -2.35 -3.73
CA VAL A 35 2.44 -3.31 -2.77
C VAL A 35 2.16 -4.64 -3.45
N HIS A 36 1.53 -4.64 -4.63
CA HIS A 36 1.25 -5.87 -5.36
C HIS A 36 2.53 -6.65 -5.72
N ASP A 37 3.53 -5.96 -6.25
CA ASP A 37 4.78 -6.57 -6.70
C ASP A 37 5.58 -7.13 -5.52
N ALA A 38 5.65 -6.43 -4.39
CA ALA A 38 6.33 -6.89 -3.19
C ALA A 38 5.78 -8.24 -2.68
N PHE A 39 4.45 -8.35 -2.60
CA PHE A 39 3.78 -9.56 -2.12
C PHE A 39 3.88 -10.70 -3.14
N LYS A 40 3.89 -10.37 -4.44
CA LYS A 40 4.04 -11.37 -5.50
C LYS A 40 5.46 -11.95 -5.53
N GLU A 41 6.48 -11.09 -5.39
CA GLU A 41 7.89 -11.47 -5.33
C GLU A 41 8.17 -12.45 -4.18
N HIS A 42 7.61 -12.17 -2.99
CA HIS A 42 7.85 -12.97 -1.79
C HIS A 42 6.79 -14.05 -1.51
N LYS A 43 5.89 -14.33 -2.47
CA LYS A 43 4.75 -15.25 -2.28
C LYS A 43 5.14 -16.66 -1.83
N ASN A 44 6.29 -17.15 -2.32
CA ASN A 44 6.78 -18.51 -2.08
C ASN A 44 7.88 -18.58 -1.01
N LEU A 45 8.12 -17.49 -0.28
CA LEU A 45 9.09 -17.44 0.81
C LEU A 45 8.69 -18.43 1.91
N LYS A 46 9.67 -19.20 2.41
CA LYS A 46 9.46 -20.24 3.43
C LYS A 46 10.24 -19.99 4.73
N GLU A 47 11.21 -19.07 4.70
CA GLU A 47 12.03 -18.73 5.86
C GLU A 47 11.22 -17.87 6.84
N GLU A 48 10.90 -18.42 8.01
CA GLU A 48 10.04 -17.78 9.01
C GLU A 48 10.56 -16.41 9.49
N ASP A 49 11.88 -16.29 9.64
CA ASP A 49 12.53 -15.05 10.08
C ASP A 49 12.32 -13.93 9.05
N LYS A 50 12.55 -14.22 7.77
CA LYS A 50 12.32 -13.26 6.68
C LYS A 50 10.84 -12.92 6.50
N ILE A 51 9.94 -13.90 6.68
CA ILE A 51 8.49 -13.63 6.65
C ILE A 51 8.12 -12.64 7.77
N THR A 52 8.68 -12.82 8.96
CA THR A 52 8.45 -11.94 10.11
C THR A 52 9.02 -10.56 9.86
N GLU A 53 10.23 -10.48 9.32
CA GLU A 53 10.90 -9.22 8.93
C GLU A 53 10.04 -8.42 7.93
N PHE A 54 9.67 -9.01 6.79
CA PHE A 54 8.86 -8.33 5.78
C PHE A 54 7.46 -7.97 6.29
N PHE A 55 6.90 -8.78 7.18
CA PHE A 55 5.62 -8.45 7.79
C PHE A 55 5.72 -7.20 8.66
N ASN A 56 6.76 -7.10 9.48
CA ASN A 56 7.01 -5.91 10.30
C ASN A 56 7.28 -4.67 9.44
N GLU A 57 8.09 -4.81 8.38
CA GLU A 57 8.30 -3.75 7.39
C GLU A 57 6.96 -3.32 6.77
N GLY A 58 6.09 -4.26 6.43
CA GLY A 58 4.75 -3.98 5.92
C GLY A 58 3.86 -3.23 6.91
N VAL A 59 3.96 -3.52 8.21
CA VAL A 59 3.25 -2.80 9.28
C VAL A 59 3.76 -1.36 9.40
N ASP A 60 5.08 -1.16 9.35
CA ASP A 60 5.69 0.17 9.37
C ASP A 60 5.31 0.98 8.12
N ASN A 61 5.33 0.35 6.95
CA ASN A 61 4.86 0.92 5.70
C ASN A 61 3.37 1.29 5.78
N LEU A 62 2.52 0.49 6.41
CA LEU A 62 1.11 0.83 6.60
C LEU A 62 0.95 2.10 7.45
N ALA A 63 1.73 2.23 8.54
CA ALA A 63 1.73 3.44 9.37
C ALA A 63 2.24 4.66 8.60
N MET A 64 3.28 4.50 7.76
CA MET A 64 3.78 5.54 6.89
C MET A 64 2.73 5.97 5.85
N LEU A 65 2.12 5.02 5.14
CA LEU A 65 1.09 5.30 4.14
C LEU A 65 -0.10 6.04 4.77
N ASN A 66 -0.50 5.69 5.99
CA ASN A 66 -1.52 6.44 6.71
C ASN A 66 -1.18 7.92 6.84
N ARG A 67 0.05 8.25 7.26
CA ARG A 67 0.50 9.65 7.40
C ARG A 67 0.55 10.34 6.04
N GLN A 68 1.11 9.69 5.03
CA GLN A 68 1.27 10.25 3.69
C GLN A 68 -0.06 10.51 2.99
N THR A 69 -1.01 9.59 3.13
CA THR A 69 -2.38 9.77 2.62
C THR A 69 -3.05 10.97 3.29
N THR A 70 -2.95 11.09 4.62
CA THR A 70 -3.52 12.24 5.34
C THR A 70 -2.93 13.56 4.86
N ILE A 71 -1.61 13.64 4.69
CA ILE A 71 -0.94 14.83 4.15
C ILE A 71 -1.41 15.13 2.72
N SER A 72 -1.51 14.10 1.86
CA SER A 72 -2.00 14.24 0.48
C SER A 72 -3.42 14.80 0.42
N GLN A 73 -4.25 14.50 1.42
CA GLN A 73 -5.64 15.00 1.51
C GLN A 73 -5.71 16.41 2.08
N MET A 74 -4.73 16.82 2.90
CA MET A 74 -4.62 18.20 3.41
C MET A 74 -4.11 19.17 2.33
N PHE A 75 -3.23 18.69 1.46
CA PHE A 75 -2.63 19.48 0.38
C PHE A 75 -2.98 18.85 -0.97
N THR A 76 -4.24 19.05 -1.37
CA THR A 76 -4.70 18.58 -2.68
C THR A 76 -4.10 19.43 -3.81
N PHE A 77 -3.97 18.82 -4.97
CA PHE A 77 -3.50 19.46 -6.19
C PHE A 77 -4.56 19.32 -7.27
N ASP A 78 -4.47 20.16 -8.30
CA ASP A 78 -5.30 19.98 -9.49
C ASP A 78 -5.06 18.60 -10.11
N LYS A 79 -6.14 18.01 -10.63
CA LYS A 79 -6.08 16.70 -11.27
C LYS A 79 -5.16 16.73 -12.49
N LEU A 80 -4.45 15.63 -12.69
CA LEU A 80 -3.61 15.48 -13.88
C LEU A 80 -4.47 15.30 -15.13
N VAL A 81 -3.95 15.67 -16.30
CA VAL A 81 -4.62 15.51 -17.61
C VAL A 81 -5.01 14.06 -17.94
N VAL A 82 -4.36 13.09 -17.30
CA VAL A 82 -4.64 11.65 -17.45
C VAL A 82 -5.79 11.16 -16.56
N GLU A 83 -6.29 11.99 -15.65
CA GLU A 83 -7.39 11.63 -14.77
C GLU A 83 -8.74 11.93 -15.44
N PRO A 84 -9.75 11.06 -15.26
CA PRO A 84 -11.07 11.29 -15.83
C PRO A 84 -11.67 12.59 -15.26
N LEU A 85 -12.21 13.40 -16.16
CA LEU A 85 -13.01 14.58 -15.80
C LEU A 85 -14.15 14.13 -14.87
N GLN A 86 -14.38 14.87 -13.78
CA GLN A 86 -15.56 14.61 -12.94
C GLN A 86 -16.79 14.75 -13.84
N LYS A 87 -17.56 13.68 -13.97
CA LYS A 87 -18.87 13.77 -14.60
C LYS A 87 -19.74 14.64 -13.70
N HIS A 88 -20.21 15.76 -14.24
CA HIS A 88 -21.22 16.61 -13.62
C HIS A 88 -22.51 15.83 -13.40
#